data_AF-A0A2V8YAK4-F1
#
_entry.id   AF-A0A2V8YAK4-F1
#
_cell.length_a   1.000
_cell.length_b   1.000
_cell.length_c   1.000
_cell.angle_alpha   90.00
_cell.angle_beta   90.00
_cell.angle_gamma   90.00
#
_symmetry.space_group_name_H-M   'P 1'
#
loop_
_entity.id
_entity.type
_entity.pdbx_description
1 polymer ?
#
loop_
_entity_poly.entity_id
_entity_poly.type
_entity_poly.pdbx_seq_one_letter_code
_entity_poly.pdbx_strand_id
1 'polypeptide(L)' 'MRILPSRVYDTLNRLQTLTPPAAFSGAGNFGFSYDALSRRTQMTRPNNLATNYGYDNLSRLLSVLHQSGSTTLD' A
#
# COMPACT_ATOMS: atom_id res chain seq x y z
N MET A 1 4.61 -22.68 -17.33
CA MET A 1 3.49 -22.02 -16.63
C MET A 1 4.01 -20.79 -15.93
N ARG A 2 3.47 -19.59 -16.21
CA ARG A 2 3.86 -18.33 -15.54
C ARG A 2 2.85 -18.05 -14.43
N ILE A 3 3.28 -18.01 -13.18
CA ILE A 3 2.41 -17.67 -12.06
C ILE A 3 2.38 -16.14 -11.92
N LEU A 4 1.19 -15.55 -11.89
CA LEU A 4 0.98 -14.09 -11.85
C LEU A 4 0.32 -13.67 -10.54
N PRO A 5 0.61 -12.45 -10.05
CA PRO A 5 -0.12 -11.89 -8.92
C PRO A 5 -1.57 -11.57 -9.27
N SER A 6 -2.47 -11.68 -8.30
CA SER A 6 -3.83 -11.17 -8.42
C SER A 6 -3.92 -9.72 -7.92
N ARG A 7 -4.87 -8.97 -8.47
CA ARG A 7 -5.07 -7.54 -8.20
C ARG A 7 -6.55 -7.29 -7.93
N VAL A 8 -6.83 -6.52 -6.89
CA VAL A 8 -8.18 -6.00 -6.58
C VAL A 8 -8.13 -4.49 -6.71
N TYR A 9 -9.17 -3.91 -7.29
CA TYR A 9 -9.28 -2.48 -7.55
C TYR A 9 -10.47 -1.89 -6.78
N ASP A 10 -10.34 -0.62 -6.39
CA ASP A 10 -11.45 0.14 -5.83
C ASP A 10 -12.45 0.60 -6.90
N THR A 11 -13.50 1.31 -6.51
CA THR A 11 -14.55 1.81 -7.41
C THR A 11 -14.06 2.84 -8.43
N LEU A 12 -12.88 3.43 -8.22
CA LEU A 12 -12.21 4.36 -9.13
C LEU A 12 -11.15 3.65 -9.99
N ASN A 13 -11.16 2.31 -10.01
CA ASN A 13 -10.22 1.47 -10.75
C ASN A 13 -8.75 1.66 -10.32
N ARG A 14 -8.51 1.98 -9.05
CA ARG A 14 -7.15 2.09 -8.47
C ARG A 14 -6.82 0.82 -7.69
N LEU A 15 -5.56 0.39 -7.73
CA LEU A 15 -5.11 -0.86 -7.12
C LEU A 15 -5.28 -0.81 -5.61
N GLN A 16 -6.21 -1.57 -5.04
CA GLN A 16 -6.45 -1.64 -3.60
C GLN A 16 -5.68 -2.78 -2.94
N THR A 17 -5.52 -3.91 -3.62
CA THR A 17 -4.79 -5.07 -3.10
C THR A 17 -3.98 -5.74 -4.18
N LEU A 18 -2.73 -6.09 -3.86
CA LEU A 18 -1.86 -6.93 -4.67
C LEU A 18 -1.52 -8.18 -3.87
N THR A 19 -1.87 -9.35 -4.40
CA THR A 19 -1.55 -10.65 -3.81
C THR A 19 -0.52 -11.34 -4.69
N PRO A 20 0.75 -11.40 -4.27
CA PRO A 20 1.76 -12.20 -4.93
C PRO A 20 1.43 -13.70 -4.83
N PRO A 21 1.87 -14.51 -5.80
CA PRO A 21 1.88 -15.96 -5.70
C PRO A 21 2.50 -16.46 -4.39
N ALA A 22 1.85 -17.45 -3.77
CA ALA A 22 2.33 -18.08 -2.53
C ALA A 22 3.72 -18.73 -2.66
N ALA A 23 4.18 -19.00 -3.88
CA ALA A 23 5.51 -19.52 -4.17
C ALA A 23 6.65 -18.52 -3.86
N PHE A 24 6.34 -17.24 -3.65
CA PHE A 24 7.34 -16.23 -3.32
C PHE A 24 7.59 -16.16 -1.81
N SER A 25 8.86 -16.07 -1.41
CA SER A 25 9.23 -15.84 -0.02
C SER A 25 8.67 -14.49 0.46
N GLY A 26 8.05 -14.47 1.64
CA GLY A 26 7.33 -13.30 2.15
C GLY A 26 6.00 -13.03 1.44
N ALA A 27 5.40 -14.06 0.81
CA ALA A 27 4.08 -13.95 0.21
C ALA A 27 3.03 -13.51 1.24
N GLY A 28 2.30 -12.47 0.85
CA GLY A 28 1.14 -11.96 1.56
C GLY A 28 0.63 -10.73 0.84
N ASN A 29 -0.47 -10.17 1.33
CA ASN A 29 -1.15 -9.08 0.64
C ASN A 29 -0.45 -7.75 0.89
N PHE A 30 -0.31 -6.97 -0.18
CA PHE A 30 -0.06 -5.54 -0.10
C PHE A 30 -1.38 -4.81 -0.21
N GLY A 31 -1.66 -3.92 0.74
CA GLY A 31 -2.83 -3.04 0.70
C GLY A 31 -2.44 -1.62 0.32
N PHE A 32 -3.33 -0.92 -0.37
CA PHE A 32 -3.13 0.46 -0.78
C PHE A 32 -4.41 1.27 -0.54
N SER A 33 -4.23 2.46 0.04
CA SER A 33 -5.31 3.42 0.28
C SER A 33 -5.00 4.72 -0.43
N TYR A 34 -6.04 5.42 -0.85
CA TYR A 34 -5.92 6.66 -1.63
C TYR A 34 -6.89 7.71 -1.10
N ASP A 35 -6.53 8.98 -1.28
CA ASP A 35 -7.45 10.09 -1.06
C ASP A 35 -8.37 10.34 -2.28
N ALA A 36 -9.24 11.35 -2.16
CA ALA A 36 -10.15 11.76 -3.22
C ALA A 36 -9.43 12.28 -4.48
N LEU A 37 -8.17 12.73 -4.36
CA LEU A 37 -7.33 13.19 -5.46
C LEU A 37 -6.53 12.04 -6.11
N SER A 38 -6.79 10.79 -5.71
CA SER A 38 -6.09 9.59 -6.21
C SER A 38 -4.61 9.53 -5.88
N ARG A 39 -4.22 10.17 -4.78
CA ARG A 39 -2.86 10.06 -4.22
C ARG A 39 -2.86 8.97 -3.16
N ARG A 40 -1.83 8.13 -3.16
CA ARG A 40 -1.73 7.01 -2.22
C ARG A 40 -1.44 7.53 -0.81
N THR A 41 -2.38 7.38 0.11
CA THR A 41 -2.24 7.80 1.51
C THR A 41 -1.65 6.73 2.41
N GLN A 42 -1.74 5.45 2.02
CA GLN A 42 -1.18 4.35 2.79
C GLN A 42 -0.74 3.18 1.90
N MET A 43 0.31 2.47 2.33
CA MET A 43 0.69 1.14 1.85
C MET A 43 0.89 0.20 3.04
N THR A 44 0.21 -0.94 3.06
CA THR A 44 0.43 -2.01 4.05
C THR A 44 1.19 -3.16 3.41
N ARG A 45 2.06 -3.78 4.19
CA ARG A 45 2.92 -4.90 3.78
C ARG A 45 2.56 -6.18 4.53
N PRO A 46 2.92 -7.37 4.00
CA PRO A 46 2.62 -8.65 4.63
C PRO A 46 3.15 -8.82 6.06
N ASN A 47 4.21 -8.09 6.41
CA ASN A 47 4.80 -8.10 7.74
C ASN A 47 4.14 -7.11 8.71
N ASN A 48 2.90 -6.68 8.44
CA ASN A 48 2.13 -5.68 9.19
C ASN A 48 2.76 -4.28 9.27
N LEU A 49 3.79 -4.02 8.45
CA LEU A 49 4.36 -2.68 8.34
C LEU A 49 3.50 -1.82 7.42
N ALA A 50 3.12 -0.64 7.91
CA ALA A 50 2.43 0.36 7.14
C ALA A 50 3.34 1.56 6.85
N THR A 51 3.19 2.13 5.66
CA THR A 51 3.76 3.42 5.29
C THR A 51 2.63 4.38 5.02
N ASN A 52 2.55 5.48 5.76
CA ASN A 52 1.57 6.54 5.52
C ASN A 52 2.23 7.71 4.79
N TYR A 53 1.46 8.35 3.92
CA TYR A 53 1.92 9.47 3.10
C TYR A 53 1.04 10.68 3.38
N GLY A 54 1.65 11.77 3.83
CA GLY A 54 1.00 13.07 3.98
C GLY A 54 1.28 13.95 2.77
N TYR A 55 0.26 14.64 2.25
CA TYR A 55 0.39 15.55 1.11
C TYR A 55 -0.20 16.91 1.44
N ASP A 56 0.34 17.95 0.82
CA ASP A 56 -0.30 19.26 0.80
C ASP A 56 -1.39 19.37 -0.29
N ASN A 57 -2.06 20.52 -0.36
CA ASN A 57 -3.12 20.78 -1.34
C ASN A 57 -2.61 20.83 -2.79
N LEU A 58 -1.31 21.01 -2.99
CA LEU A 58 -0.66 21.03 -4.30
C LEU A 58 -0.10 19.65 -4.69
N SER A 59 -0.45 18.60 -3.94
CA SER A 59 0.00 17.22 -4.19
C SER A 59 1.50 17.00 -4.03
N ARG A 60 2.15 17.83 -3.24
CA ARG A 60 3.54 17.62 -2.82
C ARG A 60 3.55 16.74 -1.57
N LEU A 61 4.47 15.78 -1.54
CA LEU A 61 4.67 14.90 -0.40
C LEU A 61 5.26 15.71 0.76
N LEU A 62 4.55 15.77 1.88
CA LEU A 62 4.97 16.45 3.10
C LEU A 62 5.60 15.49 4.11
N SER A 63 5.11 14.25 4.16
CA SER A 63 5.60 13.27 5.14
C SER A 63 5.50 11.84 4.63
N VAL A 64 6.43 11.03 5.12
CA VAL A 64 6.39 9.58 5.05
C VAL A 64 6.58 9.08 6.47
N LEU A 65 5.67 8.21 6.93
CA LEU A 65 5.71 7.64 8.27
C LEU A 65 5.68 6.12 8.15
N HIS A 66 6.71 5.47 8.69
CA HIS A 66 6.81 4.01 8.78
C HIS A 66 6.34 3.54 10.15
N GLN A 67 5.39 2.61 10.19
CA GLN A 67 4.85 2.10 11.45
C GLN A 67 4.64 0.59 11.44
N SER A 68 4.93 -0.05 12.56
CA SER A 68 4.53 -1.43 12.87
C SER A 68 3.48 -1.38 13.97
N GLY A 69 2.21 -1.61 13.61
CA GLY A 69 1.10 -1.34 14.52
C GLY A 69 1.09 0.12 14.98
N SER A 70 1.26 0.36 16.28
CA SER A 70 1.32 1.71 16.88
C SER A 70 2.75 2.26 17.02
N THR A 71 3.78 1.51 16.63
CA THR A 71 5.18 1.90 16.78
C THR A 71 5.67 2.58 15.52
N THR A 72 6.08 3.85 15.64
CA THR A 72 6.82 4.58 14.60
C THR A 72 8.25 4.05 14.47
N LEU A 73 8.74 3.90 13.25
CA LEU A 73 10.04 3.32 12.90
C LEU A 73 10.98 4.30 12.17
N ASP A 74 10.64 5.58 12.17
CA ASP A 74 11.41 6.67 11.54
C ASP A 74 12.55 7.19 12.43
#